data_AF-A0A2E1X867-F1
#
_entry.id   AF-A0A2E1X867-F1
#
_cell.length_a   1.000
_cell.length_b   1.000
_cell.length_c   1.000
_cell.angle_alpha   90.00
_cell.angle_beta   90.00
_cell.angle_gamma   90.00
#
_symmetry.space_group_name_H-M   'P 1'
#
loop_
_entity.id
_entity.type
_entity.pdbx_description
1 polymer ?
#
loop_
_entity_poly.entity_id
_entity_poly.type
_entity_poly.pdbx_seq_one_letter_code
_entity_poly.pdbx_strand_id
1 'polypeptide(L)'
;MVAVAYDDSQTTVSDISTAGTATESNSAELVVTEILTGGFTIGVVLDAEDPFDGHTIPAGTGQTLANITVTPGAVVTEETDVSFDFEDGTLNSPPLDNILVQAGLSVGAADGLGLNGGTLTLLVPPPASMYVEDTSAPADGFETTGDARILIDNSLGPVQGYVTAMT
;
A
#
# COMPACT_ATOMS: atom_id res chain seq x y z
N MET A 1 -20.99 3.07 -0.02
CA MET A 1 -19.54 3.29 0.16
C MET A 1 -18.94 2.00 0.69
N VAL A 2 -17.63 1.88 0.64
CA VAL A 2 -16.90 0.70 1.09
C VAL A 2 -15.82 1.14 2.07
N ALA A 3 -15.71 0.44 3.18
CA ALA A 3 -14.81 0.64 4.30
C ALA A 3 -13.90 -0.58 4.43
N VAL A 4 -12.59 -0.33 4.46
CA VAL A 4 -11.56 -1.37 4.60
C VAL A 4 -10.69 -1.03 5.81
N ALA A 5 -10.64 -1.94 6.77
CA ALA A 5 -9.81 -1.83 7.95
C ALA A 5 -8.46 -2.54 7.76
N TYR A 6 -7.42 -1.99 8.39
CA TYR A 6 -6.08 -2.58 8.44
C TYR A 6 -5.37 -2.19 9.74
N ASP A 7 -4.33 -2.92 10.12
CA ASP A 7 -3.48 -2.57 11.26
C ASP A 7 -2.53 -1.42 10.90
N ASP A 8 -2.91 -0.20 11.32
CA ASP A 8 -2.16 1.02 11.04
C ASP A 8 -0.86 1.17 11.86
N SER A 9 -0.59 0.23 12.78
CA SER A 9 0.73 0.10 13.42
C SER A 9 1.74 -0.65 12.54
N GLN A 10 1.26 -1.47 11.60
CA GLN A 10 2.10 -2.28 10.71
C GLN A 10 2.29 -1.63 9.34
N THR A 11 1.30 -0.88 8.86
CA THR A 11 1.32 -0.27 7.54
C THR A 11 0.55 1.05 7.51
N THR A 12 0.75 1.84 6.46
CA THR A 12 0.02 3.08 6.25
C THR A 12 -0.42 3.17 4.80
N VAL A 13 -1.71 3.43 4.57
CA VAL A 13 -2.24 3.80 3.26
C VAL A 13 -2.03 5.30 3.08
N SER A 14 -1.38 5.71 1.98
CA SER A 14 -1.06 7.11 1.69
C SER A 14 -1.83 7.70 0.52
N ASP A 15 -2.40 6.85 -0.34
CA ASP A 15 -3.18 7.28 -1.51
C ASP A 15 -4.23 6.23 -1.89
N ILE A 16 -5.35 6.71 -2.42
CA ILE A 16 -6.46 5.90 -2.96
C ILE A 16 -6.87 6.54 -4.28
N SER A 17 -6.72 5.80 -5.38
CA SER A 17 -6.92 6.33 -6.72
C SER A 17 -7.76 5.40 -7.57
N THR A 18 -8.63 5.96 -8.40
CA THR A 18 -9.39 5.24 -9.43
C THR A 18 -8.69 5.26 -10.79
N ALA A 19 -7.52 5.88 -10.91
CA ALA A 19 -6.79 5.97 -12.17
C ALA A 19 -6.40 4.57 -12.69
N GLY A 20 -6.66 4.32 -13.97
CA GLY A 20 -6.41 3.03 -14.63
C GLY A 20 -7.36 1.90 -14.23
N THR A 21 -8.50 2.22 -13.61
CA THR A 21 -9.47 1.23 -13.10
C THR A 21 -10.77 1.22 -13.89
N ALA A 22 -11.62 0.21 -13.65
CA ALA A 22 -12.96 0.15 -14.21
C ALA A 22 -13.80 1.38 -13.84
N THR A 23 -13.59 1.93 -12.64
CA THR A 23 -14.26 3.14 -12.14
C THR A 23 -13.96 4.37 -13.02
N GLU A 24 -12.69 4.62 -13.36
CA GLU A 24 -12.32 5.71 -14.26
C GLU A 24 -12.79 5.43 -15.69
N SER A 25 -12.61 4.20 -16.19
CA SER A 25 -12.95 3.85 -17.58
C SER A 25 -14.45 3.95 -17.91
N ASN A 26 -15.30 3.85 -16.89
CA ASN A 26 -16.75 4.01 -17.00
C ASN A 26 -17.22 5.38 -16.47
N SER A 27 -16.30 6.36 -16.46
CA SER A 27 -16.60 7.78 -16.19
C SER A 27 -17.30 8.02 -14.85
N ALA A 28 -16.79 7.45 -13.76
CA ALA A 28 -17.38 7.71 -12.44
C ALA A 28 -17.48 9.21 -12.14
N GLU A 29 -18.71 9.69 -11.91
CA GLU A 29 -19.00 11.12 -11.73
C GLU A 29 -18.70 11.63 -10.32
N LEU A 30 -18.81 10.77 -9.31
CA LEU A 30 -18.43 11.11 -7.94
C LEU A 30 -17.56 10.01 -7.35
N VAL A 31 -16.35 10.39 -6.94
CA VAL A 31 -15.44 9.55 -6.18
C VAL A 31 -15.06 10.31 -4.91
N VAL A 32 -15.39 9.73 -3.75
CA VAL A 32 -15.04 10.26 -2.43
C VAL A 32 -14.17 9.24 -1.75
N THR A 33 -12.95 9.62 -1.41
CA THR A 33 -12.00 8.77 -0.68
C THR A 33 -11.62 9.43 0.63
N GLU A 34 -11.41 8.63 1.66
CA GLU A 34 -10.97 9.12 2.96
C GLU A 34 -10.03 8.09 3.60
N ILE A 35 -8.86 8.55 4.05
CA ILE A 35 -7.91 7.74 4.83
C ILE A 35 -8.12 8.08 6.29
N LEU A 36 -8.34 7.06 7.12
CA LEU A 36 -8.69 7.17 8.53
C LEU A 36 -7.67 6.39 9.37
N THR A 37 -7.68 6.61 10.68
CA THR A 37 -6.98 5.71 11.61
C THR A 37 -7.53 4.30 11.49
N GLY A 38 -6.66 3.31 11.33
CA GLY A 38 -7.00 1.89 11.19
C GLY A 38 -7.73 1.51 9.90
N GLY A 39 -7.82 2.38 8.89
CA GLY A 39 -8.58 2.04 7.70
C GLY A 39 -8.71 3.13 6.64
N PHE A 40 -9.53 2.86 5.64
CA PHE A 40 -9.94 3.85 4.65
C PHE A 40 -11.34 3.58 4.12
N THR A 41 -11.94 4.59 3.51
CA THR A 41 -13.22 4.44 2.81
C THR A 41 -13.15 4.96 1.38
N ILE A 42 -13.98 4.36 0.51
CA ILE A 42 -14.20 4.79 -0.86
C ILE A 42 -15.70 4.75 -1.19
N GLY A 43 -16.23 5.89 -1.58
CA GLY A 43 -17.57 6.05 -2.14
C GLY A 43 -17.46 6.35 -3.63
N VAL A 44 -18.18 5.60 -4.45
CA VAL A 44 -18.24 5.81 -5.90
C VAL A 44 -19.69 5.87 -6.33
N VAL A 45 -20.04 6.87 -7.13
CA VAL A 45 -21.29 6.96 -7.87
C VAL A 45 -20.92 7.18 -9.33
N LEU A 46 -21.44 6.34 -10.23
CA LEU A 46 -21.09 6.41 -11.64
C LEU A 46 -21.88 7.47 -12.40
N ASP A 47 -23.15 7.62 -12.07
CA ASP A 47 -24.11 8.51 -12.72
C ASP A 47 -24.83 9.30 -11.62
N ALA A 48 -24.23 10.43 -11.22
CA ALA A 48 -24.60 11.25 -10.08
C ALA A 48 -25.26 12.58 -10.48
N GLU A 49 -25.00 13.09 -11.68
CA GLU A 49 -25.44 14.41 -12.14
C GLU A 49 -26.42 14.34 -13.32
N ASP A 50 -27.26 15.38 -13.46
CA ASP A 50 -28.17 15.53 -14.61
C ASP A 50 -27.42 16.18 -15.79
N PRO A 51 -27.63 15.73 -17.04
CA PRO A 51 -28.49 14.63 -17.44
C PRO A 51 -27.85 13.25 -17.17
N PHE A 52 -28.64 12.32 -16.64
CA PHE A 52 -28.17 10.96 -16.35
C PHE A 52 -27.87 10.20 -17.65
N ASP A 53 -26.60 9.86 -17.86
CA ASP A 53 -26.10 9.23 -19.09
C ASP A 53 -26.09 7.68 -19.01
N GLY A 54 -26.48 7.12 -17.87
CA GLY A 54 -26.55 5.68 -17.64
C GLY A 54 -25.19 5.03 -17.43
N HIS A 55 -24.20 5.78 -16.92
CA HIS A 55 -22.87 5.26 -16.63
C HIS A 55 -22.93 4.07 -15.66
N THR A 56 -22.41 2.93 -16.11
CA THR A 56 -22.38 1.68 -15.33
C THR A 56 -21.08 0.92 -15.60
N ILE A 57 -20.56 0.22 -14.59
CA ILE A 57 -19.50 -0.77 -14.79
C ILE A 57 -20.16 -2.07 -15.26
N PRO A 58 -19.76 -2.64 -16.42
CA PRO A 58 -20.32 -3.88 -16.92
C PRO A 58 -20.13 -5.06 -15.96
N ALA A 59 -21.00 -6.06 -16.06
CA ALA A 59 -20.82 -7.30 -15.32
C ALA A 59 -19.54 -8.03 -15.77
N GLY A 60 -18.75 -8.50 -14.81
CA GLY A 60 -17.49 -9.19 -15.08
C GLY A 60 -16.75 -9.55 -13.79
N THR A 61 -15.65 -10.27 -13.95
CA THR A 61 -14.76 -10.70 -12.85
C THR A 61 -13.39 -10.05 -12.99
N GLY A 62 -12.69 -9.84 -11.87
CA GLY A 62 -11.33 -9.28 -11.90
C GLY A 62 -11.28 -7.81 -12.33
N GLN A 63 -12.37 -7.07 -12.09
CA GLN A 63 -12.41 -5.65 -12.37
C GLN A 63 -11.76 -4.89 -11.23
N THR A 64 -10.62 -4.26 -11.49
CA THR A 64 -10.01 -3.32 -10.53
C THR A 64 -10.92 -2.10 -10.40
N LEU A 65 -11.29 -1.72 -9.18
CA LEU A 65 -12.16 -0.56 -8.91
C LEU A 65 -11.40 0.63 -8.32
N ALA A 66 -10.32 0.36 -7.60
CA ALA A 66 -9.42 1.35 -7.03
C ALA A 66 -8.03 0.73 -6.85
N ASN A 67 -7.02 1.59 -6.82
CA ASN A 67 -5.65 1.28 -6.44
C ASN A 67 -5.36 2.00 -5.12
N ILE A 68 -4.62 1.34 -4.24
CA ILE A 68 -4.14 1.93 -2.99
C ILE A 68 -2.61 1.94 -2.98
N THR A 69 -2.04 3.01 -2.45
CA THR A 69 -0.61 3.08 -2.17
C THR A 69 -0.37 2.78 -0.71
N VAL A 70 0.43 1.75 -0.45
CA VAL A 70 0.66 1.20 0.90
C VAL A 70 2.14 1.23 1.22
N THR A 71 2.49 1.69 2.42
CA THR A 71 3.88 1.74 2.91
C THR A 71 3.99 0.95 4.21
N PRO A 72 5.00 0.06 4.38
CA PRO A 72 5.26 -0.58 5.66
C PRO A 72 5.54 0.47 6.75
N GLY A 73 4.86 0.36 7.88
CA GLY A 73 5.04 1.21 9.07
C GLY A 73 6.02 0.61 10.08
N ALA A 74 6.28 -0.70 10.00
CA ALA A 74 7.16 -1.42 10.90
C ALA A 74 8.26 -2.20 10.14
N VAL A 75 9.42 -2.33 10.80
CA VAL A 75 10.47 -3.27 10.37
C VAL A 75 10.16 -4.62 11.00
N VAL A 76 10.02 -5.65 10.16
CA VAL A 76 9.69 -7.02 10.59
C VAL A 76 10.92 -7.94 10.56
N THR A 77 10.96 -8.94 11.45
CA THR A 77 12.07 -9.91 11.54
C THR A 77 11.74 -11.27 10.93
N GLU A 78 10.47 -11.47 10.57
CA GLU A 78 9.92 -12.58 9.80
C GLU A 78 8.80 -12.05 8.90
N GLU A 79 8.43 -12.79 7.86
CA GLU A 79 7.31 -12.39 6.99
C GLU A 79 6.04 -12.22 7.85
N THR A 80 5.43 -11.04 7.75
CA THR A 80 4.28 -10.66 8.59
C THR A 80 3.12 -10.27 7.71
N ASP A 81 1.99 -10.96 7.87
CA ASP A 81 0.78 -10.67 7.13
C ASP A 81 -0.03 -9.57 7.82
N VAL A 82 -0.47 -8.59 7.02
CA VAL A 82 -1.40 -7.53 7.41
C VAL A 82 -2.68 -7.71 6.63
N SER A 83 -3.79 -7.94 7.34
CA SER A 83 -5.11 -8.06 6.72
C SER A 83 -5.66 -6.70 6.29
N PHE A 84 -6.36 -6.71 5.16
CA PHE A 84 -7.18 -5.62 4.66
C PHE A 84 -8.61 -6.13 4.52
N ASP A 85 -9.42 -5.92 5.55
CA ASP A 85 -10.73 -6.54 5.69
C ASP A 85 -11.85 -5.51 5.49
N PHE A 86 -12.92 -5.92 4.81
CA PHE A 86 -14.12 -5.10 4.72
C PHE A 86 -14.85 -5.11 6.06
N GLU A 87 -15.14 -3.93 6.60
CA GLU A 87 -15.76 -3.80 7.92
C GLU A 87 -16.96 -2.86 7.90
N ASP A 88 -18.12 -3.35 8.34
CA ASP A 88 -19.36 -2.59 8.42
C ASP A 88 -19.43 -1.81 9.74
N GLY A 89 -19.90 -0.57 9.70
CA GLY A 89 -20.25 0.18 10.92
C GLY A 89 -19.06 0.60 11.80
N THR A 90 -17.83 0.53 11.30
CA THR A 90 -16.62 0.87 12.07
C THR A 90 -15.97 2.19 11.64
N LEU A 91 -15.80 2.41 10.33
CA LEU A 91 -15.14 3.61 9.79
C LEU A 91 -16.16 4.72 9.47
N ASN A 92 -15.70 5.98 9.47
CA ASN A 92 -16.48 7.23 9.39
C ASN A 92 -17.24 7.64 10.67
N SER A 93 -17.72 8.88 10.69
CA SER A 93 -18.58 9.42 11.75
C SER A 93 -19.73 10.25 11.15
N PRO A 94 -20.98 9.73 11.10
CA PRO A 94 -21.41 8.43 11.61
C PRO A 94 -20.80 7.24 10.83
N PRO A 95 -20.63 6.07 11.46
CA PRO A 95 -20.15 4.88 10.77
C PRO A 95 -21.14 4.39 9.72
N LEU A 96 -20.62 3.80 8.65
CA LEU A 96 -21.42 3.37 7.49
C LEU A 96 -21.10 1.94 7.10
N ASP A 97 -22.11 1.25 6.57
CA ASP A 97 -22.00 -0.14 6.11
C ASP A 97 -21.49 -0.19 4.67
N ASN A 98 -20.84 -1.31 4.34
CA ASN A 98 -20.44 -1.62 2.98
C ASN A 98 -21.68 -1.96 2.15
N ILE A 99 -21.89 -1.20 1.08
CA ILE A 99 -23.03 -1.40 0.18
C ILE A 99 -22.58 -1.41 -1.27
N LEU A 100 -23.20 -2.30 -2.05
CA LEU A 100 -23.14 -2.34 -3.51
C LEU A 100 -24.49 -1.92 -4.07
N VAL A 101 -24.49 -0.99 -5.04
CA VAL A 101 -25.73 -0.59 -5.71
C VAL A 101 -25.80 -1.25 -7.09
N GLN A 102 -26.83 -2.06 -7.32
CA GLN A 102 -27.07 -2.75 -8.59
C GLN A 102 -28.54 -2.71 -8.95
N ALA A 103 -28.86 -2.34 -10.19
CA ALA A 103 -30.24 -2.19 -10.67
C ALA A 103 -31.10 -1.28 -9.76
N GLY A 104 -30.49 -0.26 -9.15
CA GLY A 104 -31.15 0.68 -8.23
C GLY A 104 -31.39 0.13 -6.82
N LEU A 105 -30.96 -1.09 -6.51
CA LEU A 105 -31.04 -1.69 -5.18
C LEU A 105 -29.70 -1.56 -4.44
N SER A 106 -29.75 -1.12 -3.17
CA SER A 106 -28.61 -1.20 -2.27
C SER A 106 -28.56 -2.59 -1.65
N VAL A 107 -27.47 -3.31 -1.87
CA VAL A 107 -27.23 -4.67 -1.38
C VAL A 107 -26.12 -4.59 -0.34
N GLY A 108 -26.41 -4.95 0.90
CA GLY A 108 -25.42 -5.04 1.99
C GLY A 108 -25.18 -6.48 2.45
N ALA A 109 -24.44 -6.64 3.54
CA ALA A 109 -24.15 -7.96 4.13
C ALA A 109 -25.43 -8.74 4.49
N ALA A 110 -26.46 -8.04 4.99
CA ALA A 110 -27.76 -8.63 5.33
C ALA A 110 -28.50 -9.21 4.11
N ASP A 111 -28.21 -8.69 2.91
CA ASP A 111 -28.78 -9.14 1.64
C ASP A 111 -27.92 -10.23 0.96
N GLY A 112 -26.85 -10.67 1.62
CA GLY A 112 -25.94 -11.71 1.13
C GLY A 112 -24.73 -11.21 0.34
N LEU A 113 -24.41 -9.91 0.42
CA LEU A 113 -23.16 -9.40 -0.16
C LEU A 113 -21.96 -10.00 0.57
N GLY A 114 -21.26 -10.92 -0.10
CA GLY A 114 -20.00 -11.49 0.40
C GLY A 114 -18.82 -10.61 0.03
N LEU A 115 -18.25 -9.94 1.03
CA LEU A 115 -17.02 -9.17 0.89
C LEU A 115 -15.84 -9.99 1.42
N ASN A 116 -14.80 -10.13 0.61
CA ASN A 116 -13.64 -10.94 0.95
C ASN A 116 -12.42 -10.03 0.99
N GLY A 117 -11.84 -9.87 2.19
CA GLY A 117 -10.63 -9.08 2.40
C GLY A 117 -9.41 -9.63 1.65
N GLY A 118 -8.33 -8.87 1.72
CA GLY A 118 -7.03 -9.23 1.18
C GLY A 118 -5.95 -9.29 2.27
N THR A 119 -4.74 -9.66 1.85
CA THR A 119 -3.58 -9.71 2.73
C THR A 119 -2.39 -9.04 2.03
N LEU A 120 -1.70 -8.17 2.76
CA LEU A 120 -0.40 -7.64 2.40
C LEU A 120 0.67 -8.35 3.25
N THR A 121 1.62 -9.02 2.61
CA THR A 121 2.75 -9.62 3.32
C THR A 121 3.92 -8.64 3.38
N LEU A 122 4.30 -8.24 4.59
CA LEU A 122 5.51 -7.49 4.87
C LEU A 122 6.70 -8.42 4.82
N LEU A 123 7.64 -8.15 3.93
CA LEU A 123 8.87 -8.93 3.79
C LEU A 123 9.93 -8.45 4.77
N VAL A 124 10.77 -9.38 5.23
CA VAL A 124 11.97 -9.01 5.98
C VAL A 124 12.88 -8.12 5.14
N PRO A 125 13.42 -7.04 5.72
CA PRO A 125 14.36 -6.21 4.99
C PRO A 125 15.64 -6.99 4.67
N PRO A 126 16.36 -6.61 3.60
CA PRO A 126 17.62 -7.25 3.26
C PRO A 126 18.64 -7.10 4.40
N PRO A 127 19.55 -8.09 4.60
CA PRO A 127 20.58 -7.98 5.63
C PRO A 127 21.46 -6.73 5.47
N ALA A 128 21.90 -6.16 6.60
CA ALA A 128 22.95 -5.14 6.61
C ALA A 128 24.21 -5.64 5.90
N SER A 129 24.92 -4.74 5.22
CA SER A 129 26.10 -5.09 4.43
C SER A 129 27.32 -4.24 4.82
N MET A 130 28.52 -4.80 4.64
CA MET A 130 29.79 -4.08 4.72
C MET A 130 30.54 -4.32 3.41
N TYR A 131 31.14 -3.27 2.86
CA TYR A 131 31.89 -3.35 1.61
C TYR A 131 33.09 -2.40 1.61
N VAL A 132 34.08 -2.73 0.78
CA VAL A 132 35.24 -1.89 0.52
C VAL A 132 35.03 -1.23 -0.83
N GLU A 133 35.22 0.08 -0.90
CA GLU A 133 35.14 0.80 -2.17
C GLU A 133 36.33 0.47 -3.08
N ASP A 134 36.04 0.37 -4.38
CA ASP A 134 37.07 0.28 -5.40
C ASP A 134 37.94 1.55 -5.37
N THR A 135 39.25 1.35 -5.41
CA THR A 135 40.24 2.45 -5.40
C THR A 135 41.40 2.16 -6.34
N SER A 136 42.23 3.17 -6.56
CA SER A 136 43.44 3.05 -7.37
C SER A 136 44.59 3.85 -6.74
N ALA A 137 45.82 3.38 -6.96
CA ALA A 137 47.04 4.09 -6.61
C ALA A 137 48.03 4.03 -7.80
N PRO A 138 48.82 5.08 -8.05
CA PRO A 138 49.87 5.04 -9.06
C PRO A 138 50.93 3.97 -8.76
N ALA A 139 51.18 3.08 -9.71
CA ALA A 139 52.24 2.06 -9.62
C ALA A 139 53.61 2.63 -10.06
N ASP A 140 54.04 3.72 -9.42
CA ASP A 140 55.20 4.54 -9.84
C ASP A 140 56.51 4.23 -9.10
N GLY A 141 56.46 3.39 -8.05
CA GLY A 141 57.64 3.03 -7.25
C GLY A 141 58.12 4.14 -6.32
N PHE A 142 57.36 5.23 -6.14
CA PHE A 142 57.67 6.36 -5.27
C PHE A 142 56.85 6.37 -3.97
N GLU A 143 56.30 5.21 -3.59
CA GLU A 143 55.44 5.05 -2.40
C GLU A 143 54.17 5.93 -2.44
N THR A 144 53.71 6.30 -3.64
CA THR A 144 52.46 7.05 -3.80
C THR A 144 51.27 6.20 -3.33
N THR A 145 50.49 6.73 -2.38
CA THR A 145 49.37 6.02 -1.75
C THR A 145 48.05 6.23 -2.50
N GLY A 146 47.14 5.26 -2.37
CA GLY A 146 45.72 5.41 -2.71
C GLY A 146 44.86 5.09 -1.49
N ASP A 147 43.77 5.84 -1.31
CA ASP A 147 42.88 5.68 -0.16
C ASP A 147 41.74 4.72 -0.49
N ALA A 148 41.47 3.75 0.40
CA ALA A 148 40.29 2.89 0.34
C ALA A 148 39.36 3.19 1.51
N ARG A 149 38.04 3.18 1.27
CA ARG A 149 37.03 3.34 2.33
C ARG A 149 36.33 2.02 2.58
N ILE A 150 36.09 1.73 3.86
CA ILE A 150 35.20 0.64 4.31
C ILE A 150 33.87 1.29 4.67
N LEU A 151 32.79 0.81 4.05
CA LEU A 151 31.44 1.32 4.24
C LEU A 151 30.54 0.25 4.84
N ILE A 152 29.52 0.71 5.54
CA ILE A 152 28.46 -0.12 6.11
C ILE A 152 27.10 0.43 5.67
N ASP A 153 26.20 -0.46 5.26
CA ASP A 153 24.78 -0.18 5.18
C ASP A 153 24.10 -0.72 6.44
N ASN A 154 23.72 0.19 7.32
CA ASN A 154 22.95 -0.10 8.52
C ASN A 154 21.60 0.63 8.52
N SER A 155 21.00 0.80 7.34
CA SER A 155 19.70 1.48 7.16
C SER A 155 18.59 0.93 8.06
N LEU A 156 18.70 -0.31 8.54
CA LEU A 156 17.74 -0.96 9.44
C LEU A 156 17.90 -0.64 10.93
N GLY A 157 19.01 -0.04 11.34
CA GLY A 157 19.20 0.30 12.75
C GLY A 157 20.62 0.68 13.17
N PRO A 158 20.77 1.20 14.39
CA PRO A 158 22.07 1.63 14.91
C PRO A 158 23.02 0.43 15.12
N VAL A 159 24.27 0.60 14.70
CA VAL A 159 25.35 -0.38 14.90
C VAL A 159 26.10 -0.04 16.19
N GLN A 160 26.32 -1.04 17.04
CA GLN A 160 27.01 -0.86 18.33
C GLN A 160 28.52 -1.14 18.26
N GLY A 161 29.00 -1.73 17.16
CA GLY A 161 30.42 -2.00 16.91
C GLY A 161 30.62 -2.83 15.64
N TYR A 162 31.86 -2.86 15.13
CA TYR A 162 32.25 -3.69 13.99
C TYR A 162 33.66 -4.27 14.22
N VAL A 163 33.89 -5.46 13.66
CA VAL A 163 35.22 -6.10 13.60
C VAL A 163 35.40 -6.58 12.18
N THR A 164 36.50 -6.21 11.54
CA THR A 164 36.85 -6.63 10.18
C THR A 164 38.32 -6.98 10.10
N ALA A 165 38.65 -7.97 9.27
CA ALA A 165 40.01 -8.36 8.96
C ALA A 165 40.16 -8.40 7.44
N MET A 166 41.18 -7.72 6.92
CA MET A 166 41.50 -7.66 5.49
C MET A 166 42.88 -8.28 5.30
N THR A 167 43.02 -9.15 4.29
CA THR A 167 44.26 -9.87 3.97
C THR A 167 44.72 -9.58 2.57
#